data_AF-A0A521PKR2-F1
#
_entry.id   AF-A0A521PKR2-F1
#
_cell.length_a   1.000
_cell.length_b   1.000
_cell.length_c   1.000
_cell.angle_alpha   90.00
_cell.angle_beta   90.00
_cell.angle_gamma   90.00
#
_symmetry.space_group_name_H-M   'P 1'
#
loop_
_entity.id
_entity.type
_entity.pdbx_description
1 polymer ?
#
loop_
_entity_poly.entity_id
_entity_poly.type
_entity_poly.pdbx_seq_one_letter_code
_entity_poly.pdbx_strand_id
1 'polypeptide(L)' 'MATSHAIDWVLLDHTADRPVDIGDVVSVDAGGMPIYRVLGLEGRAVRVDDERHRDAQVIPLDRFRWRGGTH' A
#
# COMPACT_ATOMS: atom_id res chain seq x y z
N MET A 1 10.13 -9.86 20.16
CA MET A 1 10.05 -8.45 19.71
C MET A 1 10.08 -8.48 18.20
N ALA A 2 8.95 -8.26 17.53
CA ALA A 2 8.97 -8.12 16.07
C ALA A 2 9.81 -6.89 15.76
N THR A 3 10.91 -7.07 15.05
CA THR A 3 11.68 -5.96 14.47
C THR A 3 10.77 -5.27 13.48
N SER A 4 10.11 -4.21 13.93
CA SER A 4 9.45 -3.24 13.07
C SER A 4 10.54 -2.60 12.24
N HIS A 5 10.87 -3.20 11.09
CA HIS A 5 11.64 -2.52 10.06
C HIS A 5 10.88 -1.24 9.75
N ALA A 6 11.56 -0.10 9.90
CA ALA A 6 10.98 1.17 9.50
C ALA A 6 10.67 1.07 8.01
N ILE A 7 9.39 1.19 7.65
CA ILE A 7 8.98 1.28 6.25
C ILE A 7 9.36 2.68 5.79
N ASP A 8 10.22 2.77 4.78
CA ASP A 8 10.53 4.04 4.13
C ASP A 8 9.35 4.47 3.29
N TRP A 9 8.50 5.33 3.84
CA TRP A 9 7.32 5.83 3.14
C TRP A 9 7.71 6.86 2.09
N VAL A 10 7.34 6.61 0.84
CA VAL A 10 7.48 7.56 -0.27
C VAL A 10 6.10 7.97 -0.78
N LEU A 11 5.99 9.23 -1.23
CA LEU A 11 4.76 9.72 -1.83
C LEU A 11 4.43 8.92 -3.09
N LEU A 12 3.17 8.50 -3.19
CA LEU A 12 2.67 7.76 -4.32
C LEU A 12 2.45 8.69 -5.51
N ASP A 13 3.14 8.43 -6.62
CA ASP A 13 2.91 9.14 -7.88
C ASP A 13 1.76 8.49 -8.67
N HIS A 14 0.57 9.07 -8.56
CA HIS A 14 -0.61 8.61 -9.28
C HIS A 14 -0.58 8.89 -10.79
N THR A 15 0.40 9.66 -11.27
CA THR A 15 0.56 9.97 -12.70
C THR A 15 1.41 8.94 -13.44
N ALA A 16 2.15 8.10 -12.71
CA ALA A 16 2.92 7.01 -13.28
C ALA A 16 2.01 5.95 -13.91
N ASP A 17 2.45 5.33 -15.02
CA ASP A 17 1.75 4.21 -15.64
C ASP A 17 1.54 3.02 -14.69
N ARG A 18 2.44 2.87 -13.71
CA ARG A 18 2.37 1.89 -12.63
C ARG A 18 2.77 2.55 -11.29
N PRO A 19 1.80 3.11 -10.55
CA PRO A 19 2.09 3.78 -9.27
C PRO A 19 2.56 2.80 -8.19
N VAL A 20 2.05 1.56 -8.24
CA VAL A 20 2.32 0.48 -7.28
C VAL A 20 2.43 -0.86 -7.99
N ASP A 21 3.11 -1.80 -7.35
CA ASP A 21 3.26 -3.18 -7.80
C ASP A 21 2.66 -4.18 -6.79
N ILE A 22 2.43 -5.42 -7.23
CA ILE A 22 1.98 -6.50 -6.33
C ILE A 22 3.09 -6.80 -5.32
N GLY A 23 2.71 -6.88 -4.04
CA GLY A 23 3.64 -7.05 -2.93
C GLY A 23 4.05 -5.74 -2.26
N ASP A 24 3.79 -4.60 -2.90
CA ASP A 24 4.01 -3.30 -2.27
C ASP A 24 3.13 -3.12 -1.05
N VAL A 25 3.62 -2.28 -0.15
CA VAL A 25 2.87 -1.80 1.00
C VAL A 25 2.36 -0.40 0.69
N VAL A 26 1.09 -0.11 0.97
CA VAL A 26 0.48 1.21 0.79
C VAL A 26 -0.23 1.67 2.04
N SER A 27 -0.31 2.98 2.24
CA SER A 27 -1.07 3.59 3.33
C SER A 27 -1.75 4.88 2.89
N VAL A 28 -2.84 5.20 3.58
CA VAL A 28 -3.55 6.47 3.47
C VAL A 28 -2.76 7.59 4.17
N ASP A 29 -1.99 7.24 5.21
CA ASP A 29 -1.24 8.20 6.04
C ASP A 29 0.22 7.78 6.27
N ALA A 30 1.13 8.75 6.32
CA ALA A 30 2.57 8.49 6.38
C ALA A 30 2.95 7.95 7.76
N GLY A 31 3.36 6.69 7.85
CA GLY A 31 3.63 6.04 9.14
C GLY A 31 2.37 5.72 9.95
N GLY A 32 1.18 5.92 9.37
CA GLY A 32 -0.10 5.62 10.00
C GLY A 32 -0.60 4.22 9.66
N MET A 33 -1.24 3.58 10.65
CA MET A 33 -2.14 2.45 10.41
C MET A 33 -3.47 2.98 9.85
N PRO A 34 -4.17 2.23 8.98
CA PRO A 34 -3.87 0.88 8.52
C PRO A 34 -2.84 0.82 7.39
N ILE A 35 -2.00 -0.22 7.46
CA ILE A 35 -1.01 -0.57 6.45
C ILE A 35 -1.57 -1.71 5.62
N TYR A 36 -1.53 -1.56 4.31
CA TYR A 36 -2.14 -2.50 3.37
C TYR A 36 -1.09 -3.10 2.45
N ARG A 37 -1.15 -4.42 2.20
CA ARG A 37 -0.29 -5.07 1.20
C ARG A 37 -1.07 -5.25 -0.09
N VAL A 38 -0.52 -4.78 -1.21
CA VAL A 38 -1.11 -4.97 -2.54
C VAL A 38 -1.03 -6.43 -2.94
N LEU A 39 -2.18 -7.05 -3.17
CA LEU A 39 -2.33 -8.42 -3.65
C LEU A 39 -2.61 -8.49 -5.16
N GLY A 40 -3.16 -7.42 -5.73
CA GLY A 40 -3.54 -7.36 -7.14
C GLY A 40 -3.86 -5.96 -7.60
N LEU A 41 -3.73 -5.73 -8.92
CA LEU A 41 -4.04 -4.47 -9.57
C LEU A 41 -5.27 -4.68 -10.47
N GLU A 42 -6.30 -3.85 -10.30
CA GLU A 42 -7.55 -3.91 -11.05
C GLU A 42 -7.86 -2.54 -11.65
N GLY A 43 -7.19 -2.21 -12.76
CA GLY A 43 -7.36 -0.91 -13.44
C GLY A 43 -6.94 0.25 -12.54
N ARG A 44 -7.93 1.02 -12.04
CA ARG A 44 -7.71 2.15 -11.11
C ARG A 44 -7.87 1.77 -9.63
N ALA A 45 -8.22 0.53 -9.34
CA ALA A 45 -8.34 0.01 -7.99
C ALA A 45 -7.22 -1.00 -7.72
N VAL A 46 -6.95 -1.22 -6.44
CA VAL A 46 -6.01 -2.23 -5.97
C VAL A 46 -6.71 -3.14 -4.98
N ARG A 47 -6.44 -4.43 -5.13
CA ARG A 47 -6.83 -5.43 -4.13
C ARG A 47 -5.73 -5.45 -3.09
N VAL A 48 -6.10 -5.21 -1.83
CA VAL A 48 -5.16 -5.13 -0.72
C VAL A 48 -5.57 -6.05 0.43
N ASP A 49 -4.60 -6.54 1.17
CA ASP A 49 -4.79 -7.21 2.46
C ASP A 49 -4.49 -6.23 3.60
N ASP A 50 -5.35 -6.21 4.61
CA ASP A 50 -5.07 -5.52 5.87
C ASP A 50 -4.50 -6.54 6.86
N GLU A 51 -3.24 -6.36 7.26
CA GLU A 51 -2.57 -7.26 8.21
C GLU A 51 -3.36 -7.43 9.52
N ARG A 52 -4.19 -6.45 9.91
CA ARG A 52 -5.02 -6.52 11.11
C ARG A 52 -6.31 -7.31 10.93
N HIS A 53 -6.91 -7.27 9.75
CA HIS A 53 -8.26 -7.79 9.54
C HIS A 53 -8.31 -9.03 8.64
N ARG A 54 -7.21 -9.42 7.98
CA ARG A 54 -7.10 -10.58 7.07
C ARG A 54 -8.22 -10.67 6.01
N ASP A 55 -8.82 -9.53 5.70
CA ASP A 55 -9.85 -9.41 4.69
C ASP A 55 -9.28 -8.65 3.51
N ALA A 56 -9.22 -9.33 2.36
CA ALA A 56 -8.80 -8.71 1.12
C ALA A 56 -9.90 -7.76 0.62
N GLN A 57 -9.58 -6.48 0.46
CA GLN A 57 -10.50 -5.44 0.00
C GLN A 57 -10.04 -4.86 -1.32
N VAL A 58 -10.99 -4.46 -2.17
CA VAL A 58 -10.69 -3.70 -3.40
C VAL A 58 -10.92 -2.22 -3.09
N ILE A 59 -9.86 -1.42 -3.15
CA ILE A 59 -9.87 0.00 -2.79
C ILE A 59 -9.35 0.81 -3.98
N PRO A 60 -9.99 1.96 -4.31
CA PRO A 60 -9.47 2.88 -5.31
C PRO A 60 -8.04 3.33 -4.99
N LEU A 61 -7.14 3.33 -5.98
CA LEU A 61 -5.72 3.61 -5.76
C LEU A 61 -5.48 5.05 -5.27
N ASP A 62 -6.34 5.99 -5.67
CA ASP A 62 -6.33 7.41 -5.26
C ASP A 62 -6.63 7.63 -3.77
N ARG A 63 -7.09 6.60 -3.04
CA ARG A 63 -7.19 6.65 -1.58
C ARG A 63 -5.83 6.57 -0.89
N PHE A 64 -4.85 5.92 -1.52
CA PHE A 64 -3.53 5.74 -0.94
C PHE A 64 -2.65 6.92 -1.30
N ARG A 65 -1.89 7.44 -0.35
CA ARG A 65 -0.97 8.56 -0.57
C ARG A 65 0.49 8.15 -0.48
N TRP A 66 0.74 6.99 0.13
CA TRP A 66 2.07 6.53 0.47
C TRP A 66 2.25 5.10 -0.01
N ARG A 67 3.42 4.80 -0.57
CA ARG A 67 3.91 3.43 -0.77
C ARG A 67 5.15 3.22 0.09
N GLY A 68 5.33 2.00 0.59
CA GLY A 68 6.55 1.57 1.25
C GLY A 68 7.62 1.30 0.21
N GLY A 69 8.74 2.01 0.28
CA GLY A 69 9.94 1.70 -0.46
C GLY A 69 10.56 0.41 0.07
N THR A 70 10.92 -0.48 -0.84
CA THR A 70 11.84 -1.59 -0.53
C THR A 70 13.25 -1.09 -0.82
N HIS A 71 14.11 -1.15 0.20
CA HIS A 71 15.53 -0.81 0.10
C HIS A 71 16.36 -2.02 -0.31
#